data_AF-A0AAW0RGY1-F1
#
_entry.id   AF-A0AAW0RGY1-F1
#
_cell.length_a   1.000
_cell.length_b   1.000
_cell.length_c   1.000
_cell.angle_alpha   90.00
_cell.angle_beta   90.00
_cell.angle_gamma   90.00
#
_symmetry.space_group_name_H-M   'P 1'
#
loop_
_entity.id
_entity.type
_entity.pdbx_description
1 polymer ?
#
loop_
_entity_poly.entity_id
_entity_poly.type
_entity_poly.pdbx_seq_one_letter_code
_entity_poly.pdbx_strand_id
1 'polypeptide(L)'
;MASVLMRPVAARMTLRRPVAVSCAASKTTILPKTTCPTRRTFLTTTSLLSQKKPTEYSKLWASADRAVADVKSGSTILSAGFGLCGVAETLIEALHRRGKDSLHSLAAVSNNAGIEGKGGLSLLIGNGQINKLTLSYLGNNKTLERGYLNGDFAVELCPQGSLAERIRAAGAGIPAFFTPTGALQNGEIPVRLGPGGKTLERGTKRETREFNGKTFLMETSLPGDVAILRAYKADKAGNCVFRYTTKAYGVLMAKAAKLTIVEAENIVEIGAIGPDEVDLPGIFVDRVVPATAEKKIEILKIRELSSSSDNNNNNNNNNNNNNGAEERPRQDAHQARRERIGKRASQELQEGFYVNLGVGIPTLAANYIPPGRTVWLQSENGMLGMGPYPTKDQVDPDVVNAGKETVTMVPGASCFDSSESFGMIRGGHVNVSILG
;
A
#
# COMPACT_ATOMS: atom_id res chain seq x y z
N MET A 1 -1.09 48.06 45.49
CA MET A 1 0.38 48.19 45.33
C MET A 1 0.79 47.42 44.09
N ALA A 2 1.53 48.08 43.20
CA ALA A 2 2.26 47.60 42.01
C ALA A 2 1.49 46.84 40.90
N SER A 3 1.09 47.60 39.87
CA SER A 3 0.75 47.15 38.51
C SER A 3 2.03 47.15 37.65
N VAL A 4 2.26 46.09 36.86
CA VAL A 4 3.35 46.02 35.88
C VAL A 4 2.75 46.04 34.48
N LEU A 5 2.85 47.19 33.82
CA LEU A 5 2.67 47.37 32.38
C LEU A 5 4.02 47.09 31.68
N MET A 6 4.02 46.23 30.65
CA MET A 6 5.09 46.15 29.65
C MET A 6 4.55 46.64 28.29
N ARG A 7 5.21 47.68 27.75
CA ARG A 7 4.95 48.31 26.46
C ARG A 7 5.75 47.62 25.33
N PRO A 8 5.33 47.74 24.05
CA PRO A 8 6.01 47.14 22.91
C PRO A 8 7.16 48.02 22.39
N VAL A 9 8.21 47.38 21.87
CA VAL A 9 9.37 48.02 21.24
C VAL A 9 9.15 48.10 19.72
N ALA A 10 9.20 49.32 19.17
CA ALA A 10 9.25 49.59 17.74
C ALA A 10 10.70 49.95 17.34
N ALA A 11 11.24 49.32 16.29
CA ALA A 11 12.53 49.67 15.70
C ALA A 11 12.33 50.33 14.33
N ARG A 12 12.93 51.52 14.19
CA ARG A 12 12.82 52.47 13.07
C ARG A 12 13.77 52.11 11.92
N MET A 13 13.24 52.14 10.69
CA MET A 13 14.03 52.21 9.45
C MET A 13 14.78 53.54 9.34
N THR A 14 16.01 53.54 8.83
CA THR A 14 16.64 54.72 8.21
C THR A 14 17.41 54.33 6.94
N LEU A 15 17.04 54.99 5.84
CA LEU A 15 17.70 54.99 4.53
C LEU A 15 18.89 55.97 4.54
N ARG A 16 20.00 55.60 3.88
CA ARG A 16 20.97 56.58 3.35
C ARG A 16 21.48 56.16 1.97
N ARG A 17 21.47 57.12 1.05
CA ARG A 17 22.02 57.11 -0.31
C ARG A 17 22.72 58.48 -0.53
N PRO A 18 23.47 58.69 -1.62
CA PRO A 18 24.93 58.62 -1.70
C PRO A 18 25.62 60.01 -1.77
N VAL A 19 26.96 60.04 -1.76
CA VAL A 19 27.74 61.24 -2.12
C VAL A 19 28.73 60.87 -3.22
N ALA A 20 28.73 61.68 -4.28
CA ALA A 20 29.64 61.63 -5.41
C ALA A 20 30.79 62.63 -5.21
N VAL A 21 32.00 62.30 -5.69
CA VAL A 21 33.05 63.28 -5.98
C VAL A 21 33.71 62.91 -7.31
N SER A 22 33.83 63.93 -8.16
CA SER A 22 34.41 63.96 -9.51
C SER A 22 35.78 64.63 -9.45
N CYS A 23 36.77 64.20 -10.25
CA CYS A 23 37.42 65.09 -11.24
C CYS A 23 38.33 64.32 -12.22
N ALA A 24 38.29 64.81 -13.47
CA ALA A 24 39.05 64.48 -14.68
C ALA A 24 40.53 64.94 -14.60
N ALA A 25 41.48 64.69 -15.52
CA ALA A 25 41.77 63.76 -16.61
C ALA A 25 43.20 64.09 -17.07
N SER A 26 43.94 63.16 -17.69
CA SER A 26 44.89 63.51 -18.76
C SER A 26 45.10 62.32 -19.70
N LYS A 27 44.99 62.62 -21.00
CA LYS A 27 44.97 61.69 -22.12
C LYS A 27 46.39 61.25 -22.48
N THR A 28 46.58 59.97 -22.77
CA THR A 28 47.56 59.55 -23.78
C THR A 28 46.98 58.40 -24.57
N THR A 29 46.91 58.62 -25.88
CA THR A 29 46.28 57.77 -26.89
C THR A 29 47.29 56.71 -27.35
N ILE A 30 46.98 55.43 -27.19
CA ILE A 30 47.60 54.34 -27.96
C ILE A 30 46.48 53.34 -28.34
N LEU A 31 46.21 53.21 -29.63
CA LEU A 31 45.38 52.16 -30.26
C LEU A 31 46.32 51.06 -30.81
N PRO A 32 45.83 49.87 -31.22
CA PRO A 32 44.83 49.00 -30.59
C PRO A 32 45.32 47.53 -30.55
N LYS A 33 44.83 46.71 -29.62
CA LYS A 33 44.70 45.25 -29.85
C LYS A 33 43.41 44.76 -29.23
N THR A 34 42.51 44.31 -30.09
CA THR A 34 41.27 43.62 -29.72
C THR A 34 41.60 42.34 -28.96
N THR A 35 41.27 42.30 -27.68
CA THR A 35 41.20 41.06 -26.90
C THR A 35 39.82 40.97 -26.25
N CYS A 36 39.00 40.09 -26.81
CA CYS A 36 37.77 39.59 -26.21
C CYS A 36 38.11 39.01 -24.81
N PRO A 37 37.35 39.28 -23.75
CA PRO A 37 37.61 38.65 -22.46
C PRO A 37 37.25 37.16 -22.56
N THR A 38 38.28 36.33 -22.41
CA THR A 38 38.18 34.87 -22.27
C THR A 38 37.14 34.49 -21.23
N ARG A 39 36.01 33.95 -21.71
CA ARG A 39 35.09 33.14 -20.92
C ARG A 39 35.91 31.97 -20.36
N ARG A 40 36.01 31.85 -19.03
CA ARG A 40 36.57 30.66 -18.40
C ARG A 40 35.68 29.47 -18.74
N THR A 41 36.02 28.75 -19.79
CA THR A 41 35.52 27.40 -20.04
C THR A 41 36.30 26.46 -19.12
N PHE A 42 35.61 25.90 -18.13
CA PHE A 42 36.10 24.69 -17.47
C PHE A 42 36.19 23.59 -18.53
N LEU A 43 37.41 23.26 -18.94
CA LEU A 43 37.69 22.01 -19.63
C LEU A 43 37.58 20.90 -18.59
N THR A 44 36.41 20.29 -18.46
CA THR A 44 36.31 18.96 -17.88
C THR A 44 37.03 18.02 -18.84
N THR A 45 38.19 17.52 -18.45
CA THR A 45 38.79 16.32 -19.03
C THR A 45 37.83 15.16 -18.78
N THR A 46 36.91 14.97 -19.72
CA THR A 46 36.12 13.75 -19.85
C THR A 46 37.09 12.67 -20.29
N SER A 47 37.67 11.96 -19.32
CA SER A 47 38.13 10.60 -19.58
C SER A 47 36.90 9.81 -19.99
N LEU A 48 36.70 9.68 -21.31
CA LEU A 48 35.75 8.74 -21.88
C LEU A 48 36.33 7.34 -21.61
N LEU A 49 36.05 6.82 -20.42
CA LEU A 49 35.93 5.38 -20.23
C LEU A 49 34.77 4.96 -21.12
N SER A 50 35.08 4.66 -22.38
CA SER A 50 34.18 4.05 -23.34
C SER A 50 33.84 2.64 -22.84
N GLN A 51 32.99 2.55 -21.83
CA GLN A 51 32.21 1.35 -21.60
C GLN A 51 31.42 1.12 -22.89
N LYS A 52 31.56 -0.07 -23.48
CA LYS A 52 30.64 -0.53 -24.53
C LYS A 52 29.23 -0.34 -23.98
N LYS A 53 28.52 0.68 -24.48
CA LYS A 53 27.11 0.89 -24.20
C LYS A 53 26.41 -0.41 -24.59
N PRO A 54 25.67 -1.08 -23.69
CA PRO A 54 24.85 -2.22 -24.08
C PRO A 54 23.99 -1.77 -25.26
N THR A 55 23.98 -2.59 -26.32
CA THR A 55 23.03 -2.47 -27.41
C THR A 55 21.62 -2.51 -26.80
N GLU A 56 20.97 -1.35 -26.75
CA GLU A 56 19.63 -1.09 -26.19
C GLU A 56 19.35 -1.70 -24.79
N TYR A 57 19.68 -0.95 -23.74
CA TYR A 57 19.19 -1.26 -22.39
C TYR A 57 17.68 -1.01 -22.33
N SER A 58 16.88 -2.06 -22.55
CA SER A 58 15.42 -2.04 -22.42
C SER A 58 14.98 -2.79 -21.17
N LYS A 59 14.08 -2.17 -20.42
CA LYS A 59 13.37 -2.83 -19.31
C LYS A 59 12.11 -3.55 -19.77
N LEU A 60 11.69 -3.38 -21.02
CA LEU A 60 10.51 -4.03 -21.56
C LEU A 60 10.84 -5.47 -21.97
N TRP A 61 10.12 -6.42 -21.41
CA TRP A 61 10.25 -7.85 -21.69
C TRP A 61 9.07 -8.35 -22.52
N ALA A 62 9.37 -9.28 -23.44
CA ALA A 62 8.40 -9.78 -24.40
C ALA A 62 7.24 -10.60 -23.79
N SER A 63 7.47 -11.24 -22.64
CA SER A 63 6.43 -12.00 -21.93
C SER A 63 6.76 -12.17 -20.46
N ALA A 64 5.72 -12.43 -19.66
CA ALA A 64 5.85 -12.77 -18.24
C ALA A 64 6.72 -14.01 -18.01
N ASP A 65 6.59 -15.05 -18.85
CA ASP A 65 7.39 -16.28 -18.72
C ASP A 65 8.89 -16.01 -18.87
N ARG A 66 9.28 -15.15 -19.83
CA ARG A 66 10.69 -14.76 -19.98
C ARG A 66 11.15 -13.89 -18.80
N ALA A 67 10.28 -13.01 -18.32
CA ALA A 67 10.61 -12.11 -17.21
C ALA A 67 10.79 -12.85 -15.88
N VAL A 68 10.23 -14.04 -15.68
CA VAL A 68 10.38 -14.82 -14.43
C VAL A 68 11.27 -16.08 -14.58
N ALA A 69 11.89 -16.28 -15.74
CA ALA A 69 12.60 -17.51 -16.08
C ALA A 69 13.80 -17.81 -15.17
N ASP A 70 14.47 -16.77 -14.66
CA ASP A 70 15.67 -16.88 -13.84
C ASP A 70 15.41 -16.83 -12.33
N VAL A 71 14.15 -16.68 -11.89
CA VAL A 71 13.75 -16.82 -10.49
C VAL A 71 14.15 -18.22 -9.99
N LYS A 72 14.69 -18.32 -8.78
CA LYS A 72 15.25 -19.59 -8.26
C LYS A 72 14.35 -20.19 -7.20
N SER A 73 14.38 -21.52 -7.07
CA SER A 73 13.81 -22.18 -5.90
C SER A 73 14.47 -21.65 -4.64
N GLY A 74 13.72 -21.56 -3.55
CA GLY A 74 14.22 -20.96 -2.30
C GLY A 74 14.20 -19.43 -2.25
N SER A 75 13.87 -18.73 -3.34
CA SER A 75 13.78 -17.28 -3.35
C SER A 75 12.67 -16.75 -2.44
N THR A 76 12.92 -15.60 -1.82
CA THR A 76 11.89 -14.81 -1.16
C THR A 76 11.18 -13.91 -2.18
N ILE A 77 9.90 -14.15 -2.43
CA ILE A 77 9.07 -13.39 -3.35
C ILE A 77 8.20 -12.40 -2.56
N LEU A 78 8.32 -11.11 -2.85
CA LEU A 78 7.40 -10.08 -2.39
C LEU A 78 6.28 -9.93 -3.42
N SER A 79 5.05 -10.31 -3.06
CA SER A 79 3.90 -10.25 -3.95
C SER A 79 2.98 -9.11 -3.53
N ALA A 80 2.89 -8.07 -4.36
CA ALA A 80 2.05 -6.92 -4.06
C ALA A 80 0.55 -7.25 -4.23
N GLY A 81 -0.28 -6.50 -3.51
CA GLY A 81 -1.73 -6.58 -3.56
C GLY A 81 -2.39 -6.50 -2.17
N PHE A 82 -3.70 -6.29 -2.16
CA PHE A 82 -4.55 -6.35 -0.97
C PHE A 82 -5.81 -7.16 -1.30
N GLY A 83 -5.96 -8.35 -0.70
CA GLY A 83 -6.91 -9.34 -1.22
C GLY A 83 -6.56 -9.70 -2.67
N LEU A 84 -7.50 -9.48 -3.60
CA LEU A 84 -7.29 -9.57 -5.05
C LEU A 84 -7.08 -8.22 -5.75
N CYS A 85 -7.13 -7.09 -5.03
CA CYS A 85 -6.89 -5.77 -5.59
C CYS A 85 -5.39 -5.52 -5.77
N GLY A 86 -4.97 -5.11 -6.98
CA GLY A 86 -3.58 -4.79 -7.31
C GLY A 86 -2.63 -5.99 -7.39
N VAL A 87 -3.16 -7.21 -7.49
CA VAL A 87 -2.38 -8.45 -7.59
C VAL A 87 -1.81 -8.63 -9.00
N ALA A 88 -0.55 -9.06 -9.10
CA ALA A 88 0.15 -9.34 -10.36
C ALA A 88 -0.20 -10.73 -10.92
N GLU A 89 -1.45 -10.92 -11.32
CA GLU A 89 -1.97 -12.22 -11.78
C GLU A 89 -1.17 -12.78 -12.97
N THR A 90 -0.76 -11.95 -13.93
CA THR A 90 -0.01 -12.42 -15.12
C THR A 90 1.35 -13.03 -14.72
N LEU A 91 2.05 -12.37 -13.80
CA LEU A 91 3.33 -12.85 -13.25
C LEU A 91 3.15 -14.07 -12.35
N ILE A 92 2.10 -14.11 -11.52
CA ILE A 92 1.77 -15.27 -10.68
C ILE A 92 1.48 -16.49 -11.56
N GLU A 93 0.72 -16.34 -12.64
CA GLU A 93 0.45 -17.42 -13.59
C GLU A 93 1.73 -17.90 -14.31
N ALA A 94 2.66 -16.99 -14.63
CA ALA A 94 3.96 -17.36 -15.20
C ALA A 94 4.83 -18.16 -14.22
N LEU A 95 4.88 -17.75 -12.95
CA LEU A 95 5.54 -18.52 -11.90
C LEU A 95 4.87 -19.89 -11.69
N HIS A 96 3.55 -19.94 -11.78
CA HIS A 96 2.77 -21.17 -11.66
C HIS A 96 3.10 -22.17 -12.78
N ARG A 97 3.18 -21.70 -14.03
CA ARG A 97 3.50 -22.53 -15.21
C ARG A 97 4.87 -23.21 -15.12
N ARG A 98 5.81 -22.66 -14.35
CA ARG A 98 7.11 -23.32 -14.12
C ARG A 98 6.97 -24.63 -13.36
N GLY A 99 5.95 -24.77 -12.52
CA GLY A 99 5.68 -25.99 -11.76
C GLY A 99 6.65 -26.24 -10.60
N LYS A 100 6.22 -27.06 -9.63
CA LYS A 100 7.01 -27.39 -8.43
C LYS A 100 8.34 -28.09 -8.72
N ASP A 101 8.48 -28.79 -9.84
CA ASP A 101 9.73 -29.48 -10.15
C ASP A 101 10.82 -28.48 -10.61
N SER A 102 10.42 -27.33 -11.18
CA SER A 102 11.34 -26.28 -11.64
C SER A 102 11.49 -25.13 -10.65
N LEU A 103 10.42 -24.78 -9.92
CA LEU A 103 10.37 -23.64 -9.04
C LEU A 103 9.57 -23.98 -7.78
N HIS A 104 10.28 -24.20 -6.68
CA HIS A 104 9.71 -24.64 -5.41
C HIS A 104 10.39 -23.98 -4.21
N SER A 105 9.90 -24.33 -3.01
CA SER A 105 10.45 -23.87 -1.75
C SER A 105 10.51 -22.35 -1.63
N LEU A 106 9.59 -21.65 -2.29
CA LEU A 106 9.51 -20.20 -2.25
C LEU A 106 9.01 -19.76 -0.86
N ALA A 107 9.66 -18.75 -0.31
CA ALA A 107 9.08 -17.95 0.76
C ALA A 107 8.31 -16.80 0.10
N ALA A 108 7.03 -16.63 0.41
CA ALA A 108 6.26 -15.52 -0.11
C ALA A 108 5.85 -14.54 1.00
N VAL A 109 6.11 -13.26 0.75
CA VAL A 109 5.71 -12.14 1.60
C VAL A 109 4.60 -11.40 0.88
N SER A 110 3.42 -11.37 1.47
CA SER A 110 2.25 -10.70 0.91
C SER A 110 1.28 -10.33 2.02
N ASN A 111 0.44 -9.31 1.83
CA ASN A 111 -0.58 -9.00 2.82
C ASN A 111 -1.55 -10.17 3.02
N ASN A 112 -1.96 -10.79 1.91
CA ASN A 112 -2.87 -11.92 1.83
C ASN A 112 -2.36 -12.94 0.81
N ALA A 113 -2.85 -14.16 0.89
CA ALA A 113 -2.43 -15.26 0.02
C ALA A 113 -3.40 -15.54 -1.13
N GLY A 114 -4.35 -14.65 -1.40
CA GLY A 114 -5.37 -14.85 -2.44
C GLY A 114 -6.46 -15.85 -2.06
N ILE A 115 -7.26 -16.25 -3.05
CA ILE A 115 -8.44 -17.11 -2.90
C ILE A 115 -8.34 -18.27 -3.88
N GLU A 116 -8.46 -19.49 -3.35
CA GLU A 116 -8.45 -20.72 -4.14
C GLU A 116 -9.50 -20.69 -5.26
N GLY A 117 -9.10 -21.13 -6.46
CA GLY A 117 -9.96 -21.11 -7.65
C GLY A 117 -10.24 -19.71 -8.22
N LYS A 118 -9.81 -18.64 -7.53
CA LYS A 118 -10.05 -17.26 -7.97
C LYS A 118 -8.77 -16.56 -8.38
N GLY A 119 -7.73 -16.51 -7.54
CA GLY A 119 -6.51 -15.77 -7.89
C GLY A 119 -5.54 -15.57 -6.73
N GLY A 120 -4.42 -14.92 -7.03
CA GLY A 120 -3.35 -14.62 -6.10
C GLY A 120 -2.43 -15.81 -5.82
N LEU A 121 -1.68 -15.71 -4.73
CA LEU A 121 -0.67 -16.70 -4.36
C LEU A 121 -1.24 -18.11 -4.11
N SER A 122 -2.55 -18.25 -3.92
CA SER A 122 -3.20 -19.55 -3.74
C SER A 122 -2.93 -20.50 -4.90
N LEU A 123 -2.69 -20.00 -6.12
CA LEU A 123 -2.28 -20.84 -7.26
C LEU A 123 -0.92 -21.52 -6.98
N LEU A 124 0.07 -20.76 -6.53
CA LEU A 124 1.41 -21.28 -6.24
C LEU A 124 1.41 -22.21 -5.01
N ILE A 125 0.56 -21.91 -4.03
CA ILE A 125 0.41 -22.73 -2.82
C ILE A 125 -0.22 -24.08 -3.16
N GLY A 126 -1.33 -24.07 -3.92
CA GLY A 126 -2.00 -25.29 -4.36
C GLY A 126 -1.10 -26.18 -5.24
N ASN A 127 -0.17 -25.56 -5.98
CA ASN A 127 0.81 -26.28 -6.80
C ASN A 127 2.04 -26.76 -6.01
N GLY A 128 2.13 -26.48 -4.70
CA GLY A 128 3.24 -26.89 -3.84
C GLY A 128 4.55 -26.11 -4.05
N GLN A 129 4.49 -24.92 -4.64
CA GLN A 129 5.67 -24.11 -4.93
C GLN A 129 6.11 -23.24 -3.75
N ILE A 130 5.21 -22.98 -2.80
CA ILE A 130 5.46 -22.14 -1.61
C ILE A 130 5.64 -23.02 -0.37
N ASN A 131 6.72 -22.79 0.39
CA ASN A 131 6.98 -23.51 1.65
C ASN A 131 6.85 -22.64 2.91
N LYS A 132 6.83 -21.31 2.76
CA LYS A 132 6.65 -20.33 3.83
C LYS A 132 5.87 -19.12 3.34
N LEU A 133 4.95 -18.64 4.16
CA LEU A 133 4.21 -17.40 3.97
C LEU A 133 4.51 -16.45 5.12
N THR A 134 4.76 -15.18 4.82
CA THR A 134 4.75 -14.09 5.79
C THR A 134 3.64 -13.12 5.39
N LEU A 135 2.59 -13.03 6.21
CA LEU A 135 1.36 -12.31 5.86
C LEU A 135 0.67 -11.72 7.08
N SER A 136 -0.27 -10.80 6.86
CA SER A 136 -1.03 -10.18 7.96
C SER A 136 -2.32 -10.91 8.28
N TYR A 137 -2.96 -11.49 7.27
CA TYR A 137 -4.26 -12.12 7.41
C TYR A 137 -4.45 -13.26 6.41
N LEU A 138 -4.64 -14.47 6.93
CA LEU A 138 -4.89 -15.70 6.15
C LEU A 138 -6.23 -15.64 5.39
N GLY A 139 -7.21 -14.88 5.89
CA GLY A 139 -8.55 -14.83 5.31
C GLY A 139 -9.41 -16.04 5.61
N ASN A 140 -10.56 -16.13 4.92
CA ASN A 140 -11.46 -17.28 4.95
C ASN A 140 -10.99 -18.42 4.01
N ASN A 141 -9.69 -18.54 3.76
CA ASN A 141 -9.15 -19.56 2.87
C ASN A 141 -8.93 -20.87 3.64
N LYS A 142 -9.99 -21.70 3.69
CA LYS A 142 -9.99 -22.99 4.41
C LYS A 142 -8.89 -23.94 3.98
N THR A 143 -8.44 -23.86 2.73
CA THR A 143 -7.36 -24.69 2.20
C THR A 143 -6.01 -24.23 2.76
N LEU A 144 -5.79 -22.93 2.86
CA LEU A 144 -4.59 -22.41 3.53
C LEU A 144 -4.59 -22.68 5.03
N GLU A 145 -5.73 -22.51 5.69
CA GLU A 145 -5.88 -22.87 7.10
C GLU A 145 -5.53 -24.35 7.32
N ARG A 146 -6.11 -25.24 6.50
CA ARG A 146 -5.82 -26.67 6.57
C ARG A 146 -4.35 -26.98 6.29
N GLY A 147 -3.75 -26.39 5.27
CA GLY A 147 -2.35 -26.61 4.92
C GLY A 147 -1.39 -26.16 6.02
N TYR A 148 -1.68 -25.02 6.66
CA TYR A 148 -0.93 -24.57 7.82
C TYR A 148 -1.09 -25.52 9.02
N LEU A 149 -2.32 -25.95 9.34
CA LEU A 149 -2.60 -26.88 10.45
C LEU A 149 -1.97 -28.26 10.23
N ASN A 150 -1.87 -28.71 8.98
CA ASN A 150 -1.23 -29.97 8.59
C ASN A 150 0.30 -29.89 8.57
N GLY A 151 0.87 -28.68 8.49
CA GLY A 151 2.31 -28.46 8.39
C GLY A 151 2.88 -28.46 6.97
N ASP A 152 2.01 -28.38 5.96
CA ASP A 152 2.38 -28.39 4.54
C ASP A 152 3.31 -27.20 4.20
N PHE A 153 3.07 -26.06 4.84
CA PHE A 153 3.92 -24.87 4.77
C PHE A 153 3.94 -24.11 6.10
N ALA A 154 4.94 -23.24 6.25
CA ALA A 154 5.05 -22.34 7.39
C ALA A 154 4.24 -21.05 7.18
N VAL A 155 3.69 -20.48 8.25
CA VAL A 155 3.03 -19.17 8.27
C VAL A 155 3.62 -18.32 9.38
N GLU A 156 4.27 -17.22 9.02
CA GLU A 156 4.62 -16.13 9.93
C GLU A 156 3.54 -15.05 9.84
N LEU A 157 2.63 -15.03 10.81
CA LEU A 157 1.70 -13.91 10.96
C LEU A 157 2.46 -12.65 11.35
N CYS A 158 2.22 -11.54 10.66
CA CYS A 158 2.86 -10.26 10.91
C CYS A 158 1.80 -9.15 10.87
N PRO A 159 1.60 -8.35 11.95
CA PRO A 159 0.65 -7.25 11.94
C PRO A 159 0.81 -6.39 10.68
N GLN A 160 -0.29 -6.06 10.00
CA GLN A 160 -0.25 -5.43 8.68
C GLN A 160 0.63 -4.17 8.63
N GLY A 161 0.51 -3.30 9.62
CA GLY A 161 1.36 -2.12 9.71
C GLY A 161 2.83 -2.43 9.97
N SER A 162 3.14 -3.46 10.75
CA SER A 162 4.53 -3.91 10.91
C SER A 162 5.05 -4.52 9.61
N LEU A 163 4.25 -5.32 8.90
CA LEU A 163 4.62 -5.90 7.61
C LEU A 163 4.98 -4.81 6.59
N ALA A 164 4.11 -3.79 6.43
CA ALA A 164 4.36 -2.66 5.54
C ALA A 164 5.65 -1.90 5.91
N GLU A 165 5.85 -1.61 7.20
CA GLU A 165 7.03 -0.85 7.65
C GLU A 165 8.33 -1.68 7.58
N ARG A 166 8.28 -3.01 7.82
CA ARG A 166 9.45 -3.90 7.63
C ARG A 166 9.91 -3.93 6.17
N ILE A 167 8.97 -3.94 5.23
CA ILE A 167 9.26 -3.87 3.78
C ILE A 167 9.82 -2.48 3.43
N ARG A 168 9.18 -1.40 3.90
CA ARG A 168 9.66 -0.03 3.68
C ARG A 168 11.08 0.18 4.23
N ALA A 169 11.35 -0.31 5.43
CA ALA A 169 12.65 -0.25 6.08
C ALA A 169 13.74 -0.97 5.26
N ALA A 170 13.43 -2.14 4.72
CA ALA A 170 14.35 -2.87 3.84
C ALA A 170 14.75 -2.04 2.61
N GLY A 171 13.76 -1.46 1.91
CA GLY A 171 14.03 -0.62 0.74
C GLY A 171 14.68 0.73 1.06
N ALA A 172 14.69 1.14 2.32
CA ALA A 172 15.34 2.36 2.79
C ALA A 172 16.72 2.12 3.42
N GLY A 173 17.21 0.88 3.47
CA GLY A 173 18.48 0.55 4.13
C GLY A 173 18.44 0.66 5.66
N ILE A 174 17.25 0.53 6.26
CA ILE A 174 17.05 0.59 7.72
C ILE A 174 16.92 -0.85 8.23
N PRO A 175 17.88 -1.38 9.01
CA PRO A 175 17.89 -2.80 9.39
C PRO A 175 16.81 -3.18 10.41
N ALA A 176 16.40 -2.25 11.27
CA ALA A 176 15.37 -2.45 12.28
C ALA A 176 14.75 -1.11 12.72
N PHE A 177 13.54 -1.18 13.28
CA PHE A 177 12.81 -0.04 13.86
C PHE A 177 11.96 -0.48 15.05
N PHE A 178 11.47 0.47 15.86
CA PHE A 178 10.61 0.21 17.00
C PHE A 178 9.15 0.59 16.70
N THR A 179 8.19 -0.24 17.12
CA THR A 179 6.75 -0.03 16.95
C THR A 179 5.97 -0.45 18.20
N PRO A 180 4.88 0.26 18.58
CA PRO A 180 4.06 -0.14 19.72
C PRO A 180 3.11 -1.31 19.40
N THR A 181 3.05 -1.78 18.14
CA THR A 181 2.18 -2.87 17.71
C THR A 181 2.63 -4.23 18.27
N GLY A 182 1.89 -4.79 19.24
CA GLY A 182 2.41 -5.79 20.16
C GLY A 182 2.01 -7.28 20.00
N ALA A 183 1.23 -7.65 18.98
CA ALA A 183 0.61 -9.00 18.92
C ALA A 183 1.60 -10.20 18.91
N LEU A 184 2.89 -9.97 18.62
CA LEU A 184 3.89 -11.04 18.44
C LEU A 184 5.03 -11.03 19.46
N GLN A 185 4.92 -10.22 20.51
CA GLN A 185 6.04 -9.94 21.43
C GLN A 185 6.76 -11.20 21.92
N ASN A 186 5.99 -12.21 22.34
CA ASN A 186 6.55 -13.41 22.97
C ASN A 186 6.96 -14.52 22.00
N GLY A 187 6.63 -14.40 20.70
CA GLY A 187 6.90 -15.46 19.71
C GLY A 187 6.08 -16.74 19.93
N GLU A 188 4.95 -16.64 20.63
CA GLU A 188 4.13 -17.79 21.00
C GLU A 188 3.34 -18.39 19.84
N ILE A 189 3.04 -17.60 18.81
CA ILE A 189 2.35 -18.08 17.61
C ILE A 189 3.29 -19.03 16.86
N PRO A 190 2.91 -20.31 16.67
CA PRO A 190 3.69 -21.25 15.87
C PRO A 190 3.89 -20.74 14.45
N VAL A 191 5.09 -20.92 13.90
CA VAL A 191 5.37 -20.65 12.49
C VAL A 191 5.09 -21.89 11.65
N ARG A 192 5.31 -23.09 12.20
CA ARG A 192 4.99 -24.36 11.55
C ARG A 192 4.40 -25.32 12.54
N LEU A 193 3.28 -25.92 12.17
CA LEU A 193 2.64 -27.01 12.88
C LEU A 193 2.99 -28.35 12.23
N GLY A 194 2.72 -29.43 12.94
CA GLY A 194 2.84 -30.79 12.47
C GLY A 194 1.66 -31.62 12.95
N PRO A 195 1.68 -32.94 12.68
CA PRO A 195 0.57 -33.83 13.02
C PRO A 195 0.11 -33.69 14.47
N GLY A 196 -1.21 -33.65 14.68
CA GLY A 196 -1.80 -33.50 16.01
C GLY A 196 -1.62 -32.11 16.65
N GLY A 197 -1.32 -31.08 15.85
CA GLY A 197 -1.14 -29.70 16.34
C GLY A 197 0.22 -29.45 17.02
N LYS A 198 1.18 -30.38 16.87
CA LYS A 198 2.53 -30.21 17.43
C LYS A 198 3.23 -29.02 16.77
N THR A 199 3.74 -28.09 17.57
CA THR A 199 4.59 -27.01 17.05
C THR A 199 5.93 -27.58 16.57
N LEU A 200 6.21 -27.46 15.27
CA LEU A 200 7.49 -27.83 14.65
C LEU A 200 8.45 -26.64 14.58
N GLU A 201 7.93 -25.43 14.38
CA GLU A 201 8.70 -24.19 14.35
C GLU A 201 7.97 -23.13 15.17
N ARG A 202 8.66 -22.51 16.13
CA ARG A 202 8.10 -21.46 16.99
C ARG A 202 8.34 -20.07 16.39
N GLY A 203 7.47 -19.13 16.74
CA GLY A 203 7.71 -17.72 16.47
C GLY A 203 8.93 -17.18 17.21
N THR A 204 9.47 -16.08 16.70
CA THR A 204 10.63 -15.42 17.31
C THR A 204 10.17 -14.32 18.26
N LYS A 205 10.59 -14.40 19.53
CA LYS A 205 10.40 -13.32 20.51
C LYS A 205 11.02 -12.02 19.98
N ARG A 206 10.31 -10.91 20.12
CA ARG A 206 10.79 -9.58 19.72
C ARG A 206 11.54 -8.92 20.87
N GLU A 207 12.63 -8.20 20.56
CA GLU A 207 13.24 -7.28 21.53
C GLU A 207 12.22 -6.20 21.88
N THR A 208 12.21 -5.77 23.14
CA THR A 208 11.37 -4.65 23.57
C THR A 208 12.18 -3.58 24.26
N ARG A 209 11.79 -2.33 24.07
CA ARG A 209 12.39 -1.17 24.72
C ARG A 209 11.32 -0.17 25.12
N GLU A 210 11.52 0.50 26.25
CA GLU A 210 10.65 1.58 26.68
C GLU A 210 11.10 2.91 26.08
N PHE A 211 10.15 3.67 25.54
CA PHE A 211 10.33 5.06 25.14
C PHE A 211 9.16 5.87 25.69
N ASN A 212 9.45 6.95 26.42
CA ASN A 212 8.44 7.86 26.97
C ASN A 212 7.34 7.14 27.77
N GLY A 213 7.71 6.16 28.61
CA GLY A 213 6.76 5.42 29.45
C GLY A 213 5.89 4.41 28.69
N LYS A 214 6.21 4.10 27.43
CA LYS A 214 5.50 3.08 26.63
C LYS A 214 6.48 2.03 26.10
N THR A 215 6.06 0.77 26.11
CA THR A 215 6.84 -0.34 25.55
C THR A 215 6.67 -0.41 24.03
N PHE A 216 7.78 -0.56 23.32
CA PHE A 216 7.84 -0.76 21.89
C PHE A 216 8.58 -2.06 21.58
N LEU A 217 8.21 -2.70 20.47
CA LEU A 217 8.82 -3.91 19.95
C LEU A 217 9.77 -3.53 18.82
N MET A 218 10.97 -4.11 18.79
CA MET A 218 11.87 -4.02 17.65
C MET A 218 11.42 -4.99 16.56
N GLU A 219 11.16 -4.48 15.37
CA GLU A 219 10.96 -5.27 14.16
C GLU A 219 12.16 -5.10 13.22
N THR A 220 12.54 -6.19 12.55
CA THR A 220 13.63 -6.19 11.57
C THR A 220 13.09 -6.01 10.16
N SER A 221 13.89 -5.36 9.31
CA SER A 221 13.56 -5.21 7.90
C SER A 221 13.29 -6.56 7.21
N LEU A 222 12.47 -6.54 6.16
CA LEU A 222 12.03 -7.73 5.43
C LEU A 222 12.33 -7.58 3.93
N PRO A 223 13.59 -7.82 3.50
CA PRO A 223 13.96 -7.79 2.09
C PRO A 223 13.48 -9.03 1.35
N GLY A 224 13.33 -8.91 0.03
CA GLY A 224 13.05 -10.03 -0.88
C GLY A 224 14.15 -10.23 -1.93
N ASP A 225 14.15 -11.38 -2.58
CA ASP A 225 14.97 -11.61 -3.77
C ASP A 225 14.27 -11.08 -5.02
N VAL A 226 12.95 -11.26 -5.09
CA VAL A 226 12.13 -10.81 -6.22
C VAL A 226 10.88 -10.10 -5.72
N ALA A 227 10.52 -8.97 -6.30
CA ALA A 227 9.21 -8.33 -6.14
C ALA A 227 8.40 -8.46 -7.43
N ILE A 228 7.14 -8.86 -7.30
CA ILE A 228 6.17 -8.87 -8.39
C ILE A 228 5.02 -7.91 -8.06
N LEU A 229 4.70 -7.02 -8.99
CA LEU A 229 3.65 -6.02 -8.81
C LEU A 229 2.90 -5.71 -10.10
N ARG A 230 1.68 -5.17 -9.94
CA ARG A 230 0.84 -4.69 -11.03
C ARG A 230 0.73 -3.17 -10.97
N ALA A 231 1.07 -2.51 -12.07
CA ALA A 231 0.93 -1.06 -12.24
C ALA A 231 -0.20 -0.74 -13.23
N TYR A 232 -0.87 0.40 -13.03
CA TYR A 232 -1.85 0.90 -13.99
C TYR A 232 -1.17 1.42 -15.25
N LYS A 233 -0.09 2.19 -15.08
CA LYS A 233 0.79 2.62 -16.18
C LYS A 233 2.23 2.36 -15.82
N ALA A 234 3.03 1.99 -16.82
CA ALA A 234 4.48 2.01 -16.71
C ALA A 234 5.09 2.57 -18.01
N ASP A 235 6.09 3.43 -17.90
CA ASP A 235 6.87 3.83 -19.09
C ASP A 235 8.02 2.87 -19.37
N LYS A 236 8.66 3.00 -20.55
CA LYS A 236 9.81 2.16 -20.92
C LYS A 236 11.07 2.39 -20.07
N ALA A 237 11.14 3.47 -19.27
CA ALA A 237 12.20 3.70 -18.29
C ALA A 237 11.91 3.00 -16.94
N GLY A 238 10.70 2.47 -16.77
CA GLY A 238 10.23 1.76 -15.59
C GLY A 238 9.50 2.62 -14.58
N ASN A 239 9.22 3.90 -14.86
CA ASN A 239 8.41 4.72 -13.96
C ASN A 239 6.98 4.17 -13.94
N CYS A 240 6.40 4.02 -12.74
CA CYS A 240 5.05 3.47 -12.60
C CYS A 240 4.08 4.45 -11.94
N VAL A 241 2.81 4.33 -12.35
CA VAL A 241 1.64 4.95 -11.73
C VAL A 241 0.70 3.84 -11.29
N PHE A 242 0.23 3.92 -10.05
CA PHE A 242 -0.78 3.03 -9.50
C PHE A 242 -2.14 3.73 -9.49
N ARG A 243 -3.20 2.93 -9.49
CA ARG A 243 -4.58 3.44 -9.54
C ARG A 243 -5.27 3.17 -8.22
N TYR A 244 -5.66 4.24 -7.53
CA TYR A 244 -6.45 4.18 -6.30
C TYR A 244 -5.84 3.23 -5.24
N THR A 245 -6.60 2.24 -4.77
CA THR A 245 -6.20 1.35 -3.69
C THR A 245 -5.23 0.25 -4.11
N THR A 246 -4.89 0.15 -5.41
CA THR A 246 -3.83 -0.76 -5.90
C THR A 246 -2.43 -0.34 -5.45
N LYS A 247 -2.24 0.94 -5.07
CA LYS A 247 -0.96 1.48 -4.59
C LYS A 247 -0.41 0.70 -3.41
N ALA A 248 -1.28 0.38 -2.43
CA ALA A 248 -1.08 -0.47 -1.26
C ALA A 248 0.39 -0.93 -1.03
N TYR A 249 0.73 -2.15 -1.46
CA TYR A 249 2.09 -2.70 -1.30
C TYR A 249 3.00 -2.52 -2.51
N GLY A 250 2.47 -2.05 -3.66
CA GLY A 250 3.20 -2.00 -4.93
C GLY A 250 4.47 -1.15 -4.84
N VAL A 251 4.35 0.06 -4.29
CA VAL A 251 5.48 0.99 -4.12
C VAL A 251 6.52 0.45 -3.13
N LEU A 252 6.09 -0.22 -2.06
CA LEU A 252 6.96 -0.67 -0.98
C LEU A 252 7.80 -1.88 -1.40
N MET A 253 7.15 -2.88 -1.97
CA MET A 253 7.79 -4.15 -2.31
C MET A 253 8.83 -3.99 -3.42
N ALA A 254 8.56 -3.13 -4.41
CA ALA A 254 9.52 -2.80 -5.46
C ALA A 254 10.85 -2.26 -4.91
N LYS A 255 10.81 -1.51 -3.82
CA LYS A 255 12.02 -0.93 -3.20
C LYS A 255 12.80 -1.94 -2.36
N ALA A 256 12.16 -3.03 -1.94
CA ALA A 256 12.68 -3.97 -0.95
C ALA A 256 13.23 -5.27 -1.56
N ALA A 257 13.29 -5.38 -2.88
CA ALA A 257 13.79 -6.57 -3.58
C ALA A 257 15.04 -6.28 -4.42
N LYS A 258 15.83 -7.33 -4.67
CA LYS A 258 17.00 -7.28 -5.57
C LYS A 258 16.60 -7.23 -7.04
N LEU A 259 15.46 -7.83 -7.38
CA LEU A 259 14.87 -7.87 -8.71
C LEU A 259 13.40 -7.48 -8.63
N THR A 260 12.99 -6.46 -9.37
CA THR A 260 11.60 -6.00 -9.44
C THR A 260 11.02 -6.19 -10.83
N ILE A 261 9.92 -6.94 -10.89
CA ILE A 261 9.19 -7.25 -12.12
C ILE A 261 7.79 -6.66 -12.03
N VAL A 262 7.45 -5.80 -12.98
CA VAL A 262 6.17 -5.10 -13.05
C VAL A 262 5.37 -5.62 -14.24
N GLU A 263 4.15 -6.08 -14.00
CA GLU A 263 3.15 -6.14 -15.07
C GLU A 263 2.38 -4.82 -15.14
N ALA A 264 2.25 -4.26 -16.33
CA ALA A 264 1.60 -2.97 -16.52
C ALA A 264 0.40 -3.09 -17.47
N GLU A 265 -0.73 -2.50 -17.09
CA GLU A 265 -1.95 -2.48 -17.92
C GLU A 265 -1.75 -1.58 -19.14
N ASN A 266 -1.02 -0.48 -18.97
CA ASN A 266 -0.74 0.49 -20.02
C ASN A 266 0.75 0.76 -20.05
N ILE A 267 1.45 0.20 -21.03
CA ILE A 267 2.86 0.50 -21.27
C ILE A 267 2.92 1.70 -22.21
N VAL A 268 3.60 2.76 -21.78
CA VAL A 268 3.66 4.05 -22.50
C VAL A 268 5.09 4.43 -22.84
N GLU A 269 5.26 5.37 -23.77
CA GLU A 269 6.57 5.91 -24.11
C GLU A 269 7.13 6.79 -22.98
N ILE A 270 8.46 6.93 -22.95
CA ILE A 270 9.16 7.81 -22.00
C ILE A 270 8.66 9.25 -22.21
N GLY A 271 8.29 9.91 -21.12
CA GLY A 271 7.73 11.28 -21.13
C GLY A 271 6.21 11.35 -21.20
N ALA A 272 5.51 10.23 -21.36
CA ALA A 272 4.04 10.19 -21.32
C ALA A 272 3.47 10.22 -19.89
N ILE A 273 4.29 9.96 -18.87
CA ILE A 273 3.95 10.11 -17.45
C ILE A 273 4.59 11.41 -16.97
N GLY A 274 3.78 12.32 -16.41
CA GLY A 274 4.31 13.56 -15.83
C GLY A 274 5.24 13.24 -14.64
N PRO A 275 6.35 13.97 -14.43
CA PRO A 275 7.29 13.66 -13.35
C PRO A 275 6.66 13.72 -11.95
N ASP A 276 5.69 14.61 -11.73
CA ASP A 276 4.94 14.72 -10.47
C ASP A 276 3.80 13.70 -10.35
N GLU A 277 3.54 12.90 -11.38
CA GLU A 277 2.57 11.81 -11.37
C GLU A 277 3.21 10.45 -11.02
N VAL A 278 4.54 10.38 -10.99
CA VAL A 278 5.27 9.12 -10.78
C VAL A 278 5.17 8.69 -9.31
N ASP A 279 4.47 7.58 -9.08
CA ASP A 279 4.38 6.96 -7.75
C ASP A 279 5.63 6.14 -7.40
N LEU A 280 6.19 5.43 -8.39
CA LEU A 280 7.38 4.60 -8.25
C LEU A 280 8.39 4.96 -9.34
N PRO A 281 9.49 5.64 -8.98
CA PRO A 281 10.55 5.95 -9.93
C PRO A 281 11.18 4.68 -10.50
N GLY A 282 11.48 4.70 -11.81
CA GLY A 282 11.94 3.52 -12.53
C GLY A 282 13.27 2.95 -12.04
N ILE A 283 14.03 3.66 -11.22
CA ILE A 283 15.24 3.13 -10.57
C ILE A 283 14.97 1.86 -9.73
N PHE A 284 13.74 1.70 -9.21
CA PHE A 284 13.33 0.54 -8.42
C PHE A 284 12.74 -0.60 -9.28
N VAL A 285 12.74 -0.45 -10.60
CA VAL A 285 12.12 -1.39 -11.55
C VAL A 285 13.18 -1.91 -12.50
N ASP A 286 13.29 -3.24 -12.59
CA ASP A 286 14.22 -3.92 -13.48
C ASP A 286 13.55 -4.42 -14.75
N ARG A 287 12.30 -4.89 -14.65
CA ARG A 287 11.57 -5.52 -15.75
C ARG A 287 10.12 -5.04 -15.79
N VAL A 288 9.64 -4.74 -16.99
CA VAL A 288 8.25 -4.40 -17.29
C VAL A 288 7.72 -5.38 -18.32
N VAL A 289 6.53 -5.93 -18.08
CA VAL A 289 5.79 -6.80 -19.02
C VAL A 289 4.35 -6.30 -19.18
N PRO A 290 3.69 -6.59 -20.31
CA PRO A 290 2.26 -6.34 -20.44
C PRO A 290 1.47 -7.20 -19.45
N ALA A 291 0.51 -6.59 -18.75
CA ALA A 291 -0.48 -7.34 -18.00
C ALA A 291 -1.49 -7.96 -18.96
N THR A 292 -1.66 -9.29 -18.91
CA THR A 292 -2.61 -10.02 -19.78
C THR A 292 -3.76 -10.65 -19.00
N ALA A 293 -3.61 -10.84 -17.70
CA ALA A 293 -4.67 -11.35 -16.83
C ALA A 293 -5.66 -10.23 -16.44
N GLU A 294 -6.95 -10.59 -16.44
CA GLU A 294 -8.04 -9.71 -16.02
C GLU A 294 -8.03 -9.45 -14.51
N LYS A 295 -8.53 -8.27 -14.12
CA LYS A 295 -8.71 -7.90 -12.72
C LYS A 295 -9.91 -8.64 -12.13
N LYS A 296 -9.78 -9.07 -10.88
CA LYS A 296 -10.78 -9.89 -10.19
C LYS A 296 -11.32 -9.15 -8.96
N ILE A 297 -12.64 -9.09 -8.84
CA ILE A 297 -13.31 -8.52 -7.66
C ILE A 297 -13.52 -9.62 -6.63
N GLU A 298 -12.98 -9.45 -5.43
CA GLU A 298 -13.12 -10.41 -4.33
C GLU A 298 -14.56 -10.50 -3.81
N ILE A 299 -15.11 -9.39 -3.30
CA ILE A 299 -16.50 -9.29 -2.83
C ILE A 299 -17.17 -8.13 -3.57
N LEU A 300 -18.15 -8.45 -4.41
CA LEU A 300 -18.96 -7.44 -5.08
C LEU A 300 -20.06 -6.94 -4.14
N LYS A 301 -20.02 -5.65 -3.81
CA LYS A 301 -21.10 -4.93 -3.12
C LYS A 301 -21.57 -3.78 -4.00
N ILE A 302 -22.87 -3.70 -4.18
CA ILE A 302 -23.51 -2.62 -4.92
C ILE A 302 -24.62 -2.00 -4.09
N ARG A 303 -24.87 -0.71 -4.28
CA ARG A 303 -26.08 -0.04 -3.80
C ARG A 303 -27.04 0.19 -4.95
N GLU A 304 -28.33 0.09 -4.67
CA GLU A 304 -29.36 0.54 -5.58
C GLU A 304 -29.52 2.06 -5.46
N LEU A 305 -29.77 2.74 -6.58
CA LEU A 305 -30.23 4.12 -6.56
C LEU A 305 -31.72 4.06 -6.23
N SER A 306 -32.12 4.53 -5.06
CA SER A 306 -33.53 4.79 -4.81
C SER A 306 -33.98 5.88 -5.79
N SER A 307 -34.83 5.51 -6.75
CA SER A 307 -35.66 6.48 -7.46
C SER A 307 -36.42 7.29 -6.41
N SER A 308 -36.36 8.60 -6.53
CA SER A 308 -36.90 9.56 -5.57
C SER A 308 -38.35 9.22 -5.17
N SER A 309 -38.60 9.31 -3.86
CA SER A 309 -39.91 9.23 -3.21
C SER A 309 -40.55 7.84 -3.18
N ASP A 310 -40.27 7.08 -2.12
CA ASP A 310 -41.34 6.66 -1.21
C ASP A 310 -40.76 6.26 0.15
N ASN A 311 -41.32 6.87 1.20
CA ASN A 311 -41.17 6.41 2.57
C ASN A 311 -41.76 5.01 2.67
N ASN A 312 -40.92 3.98 2.71
CA ASN A 312 -41.10 2.90 3.68
C ASN A 312 -39.90 1.94 3.69
N ASN A 313 -39.55 1.54 4.92
CA ASN A 313 -38.64 0.46 5.23
C ASN A 313 -38.82 -0.74 4.29
N ASN A 314 -37.71 -1.24 3.73
CA ASN A 314 -37.35 -2.66 3.69
C ASN A 314 -36.08 -2.86 2.85
N ASN A 315 -34.91 -2.82 3.49
CA ASN A 315 -33.70 -3.43 2.92
C ASN A 315 -33.74 -4.94 3.19
N ASN A 316 -34.43 -5.70 2.34
CA ASN A 316 -34.33 -7.15 2.33
C ASN A 316 -33.21 -7.59 1.36
N ASN A 317 -32.16 -8.15 1.95
CA ASN A 317 -31.19 -8.98 1.24
C ASN A 317 -31.89 -10.22 0.69
N ASN A 318 -32.09 -10.28 -0.63
CA ASN A 318 -32.51 -11.49 -1.33
C ASN A 318 -31.35 -12.48 -1.39
N ASN A 319 -31.30 -13.40 -0.42
CA ASN A 319 -30.73 -14.73 -0.62
C ASN A 319 -31.88 -15.74 -0.54
N ASN A 320 -32.25 -16.29 -1.70
CA ASN A 320 -33.14 -17.43 -1.79
C ASN A 320 -32.54 -18.60 -0.99
N ASN A 321 -33.20 -18.99 0.10
CA ASN A 321 -33.25 -20.35 0.60
C ASN A 321 -34.55 -20.52 1.38
N ASN A 322 -35.51 -21.19 0.76
CA ASN A 322 -36.69 -21.72 1.44
C ASN A 322 -36.22 -22.78 2.44
N ASN A 323 -36.19 -22.45 3.73
CA ASN A 323 -36.35 -23.38 4.87
C ASN A 323 -36.66 -22.57 6.15
N GLY A 324 -37.73 -22.93 6.87
CA GLY A 324 -37.94 -22.59 8.28
C GLY A 324 -38.70 -21.29 8.61
N ALA A 325 -40.00 -21.40 8.94
CA ALA A 325 -40.79 -20.29 9.48
C ALA A 325 -40.39 -19.87 10.93
N GLU A 326 -39.55 -20.64 11.62
CA GLU A 326 -39.11 -20.37 13.00
C GLU A 326 -37.82 -19.52 13.10
N GLU A 327 -37.03 -19.37 12.02
CA GLU A 327 -35.78 -18.58 12.05
C GLU A 327 -35.99 -17.07 11.86
N ARG A 328 -37.08 -16.68 11.17
CA ARG A 328 -37.40 -15.27 10.84
C ARG A 328 -37.47 -14.32 12.06
N PRO A 329 -38.17 -14.65 13.17
CA PRO A 329 -38.27 -13.75 14.32
C PRO A 329 -36.92 -13.51 15.03
N ARG A 330 -36.03 -14.52 15.04
CA ARG A 330 -34.69 -14.42 15.65
C ARG A 330 -33.75 -13.58 14.80
N GLN A 331 -33.86 -13.69 13.47
CA GLN A 331 -33.05 -12.95 12.51
C GLN A 331 -33.38 -11.46 12.52
N ASP A 332 -34.67 -11.12 12.62
CA ASP A 332 -35.15 -9.75 12.80
C ASP A 332 -34.66 -9.12 14.11
N ALA A 333 -34.71 -9.88 15.21
CA ALA A 333 -34.18 -9.44 16.51
C ALA A 333 -32.66 -9.23 16.50
N HIS A 334 -31.90 -10.11 15.83
CA HIS A 334 -30.46 -9.96 15.66
C HIS A 334 -30.11 -8.73 14.82
N GLN A 335 -30.82 -8.50 13.73
CA GLN A 335 -30.64 -7.32 12.89
C GLN A 335 -30.96 -6.02 13.66
N ALA A 336 -32.10 -5.97 14.37
CA ALA A 336 -32.46 -4.83 15.21
C ALA A 336 -31.39 -4.54 16.29
N ARG A 337 -30.78 -5.58 16.87
CA ARG A 337 -29.67 -5.44 17.81
C ARG A 337 -28.45 -4.79 17.15
N ARG A 338 -28.06 -5.25 15.96
CA ARG A 338 -26.92 -4.68 15.19
C ARG A 338 -27.15 -3.22 14.85
N GLU A 339 -28.35 -2.87 14.39
CA GLU A 339 -28.71 -1.49 14.07
C GLU A 339 -28.69 -0.58 15.29
N ARG A 340 -29.20 -1.06 16.43
CA ARG A 340 -29.12 -0.29 17.69
C ARG A 340 -27.67 -0.01 18.10
N ILE A 341 -26.78 -1.00 17.97
CA ILE A 341 -25.35 -0.80 18.26
C ILE A 341 -24.74 0.18 17.25
N GLY A 342 -25.01 0.02 15.95
CA GLY A 342 -24.52 0.93 14.92
C GLY A 342 -24.98 2.38 15.12
N LYS A 343 -26.26 2.60 15.45
CA LYS A 343 -26.83 3.92 15.76
C LYS A 343 -26.19 4.56 16.99
N ARG A 344 -25.86 3.77 18.02
CA ARG A 344 -25.16 4.28 19.20
C ARG A 344 -23.69 4.57 18.87
N ALA A 345 -23.02 3.70 18.14
CA ALA A 345 -21.63 3.86 17.74
C ALA A 345 -21.44 5.10 16.83
N SER A 346 -22.43 5.44 15.99
CA SER A 346 -22.37 6.64 15.15
C SER A 346 -22.30 7.95 15.94
N GLN A 347 -22.74 7.94 17.21
CA GLN A 347 -22.64 9.11 18.08
C GLN A 347 -21.19 9.44 18.49
N GLU A 348 -20.25 8.49 18.35
CA GLU A 348 -18.83 8.73 18.58
C GLU A 348 -18.14 9.41 17.37
N LEU A 349 -18.84 9.51 16.24
CA LEU A 349 -18.33 10.10 14.99
C LEU A 349 -18.70 11.59 14.94
N GLN A 350 -17.72 12.45 15.20
CA GLN A 350 -17.90 13.91 15.30
C GLN A 350 -17.52 14.64 14.00
N GLU A 351 -17.93 15.91 13.88
CA GLU A 351 -17.58 16.77 12.74
C GLU A 351 -16.07 16.86 12.54
N GLY A 352 -15.63 16.67 11.30
CA GLY A 352 -14.23 16.78 10.89
C GLY A 352 -13.34 15.61 11.33
N PHE A 353 -13.88 14.58 12.00
CA PHE A 353 -13.09 13.44 12.45
C PHE A 353 -12.58 12.58 11.30
N TYR A 354 -11.33 12.14 11.42
CA TYR A 354 -10.74 11.05 10.66
C TYR A 354 -10.94 9.75 11.43
N VAL A 355 -11.61 8.77 10.83
CA VAL A 355 -12.04 7.54 11.52
C VAL A 355 -11.64 6.29 10.75
N ASN A 356 -11.28 5.24 11.46
CA ASN A 356 -11.11 3.90 10.89
C ASN A 356 -12.21 2.99 11.46
N LEU A 357 -12.97 2.34 10.58
CA LEU A 357 -14.12 1.53 10.97
C LEU A 357 -13.90 0.09 10.53
N GLY A 358 -13.84 -0.83 11.50
CA GLY A 358 -13.78 -2.25 11.24
C GLY A 358 -15.00 -2.78 10.46
N VAL A 359 -14.80 -3.92 9.80
CA VAL A 359 -15.85 -4.59 9.03
C VAL A 359 -17.01 -5.00 9.95
N GLY A 360 -18.25 -4.84 9.47
CA GLY A 360 -19.46 -5.26 10.19
C GLY A 360 -20.19 -4.09 10.87
N ILE A 361 -20.42 -4.20 12.18
CA ILE A 361 -21.16 -3.17 12.95
C ILE A 361 -20.46 -1.79 12.91
N PRO A 362 -19.12 -1.68 12.99
CA PRO A 362 -18.47 -0.38 12.92
C PRO A 362 -18.70 0.32 11.57
N THR A 363 -18.57 -0.39 10.44
CA THR A 363 -18.88 0.17 9.12
C THR A 363 -20.36 0.55 8.99
N LEU A 364 -21.28 -0.22 9.61
CA LEU A 364 -22.70 0.13 9.66
C LEU A 364 -22.96 1.45 10.38
N ALA A 365 -22.13 1.84 11.36
CA ALA A 365 -22.27 3.11 12.07
C ALA A 365 -22.17 4.33 11.13
N ALA A 366 -21.43 4.23 10.03
CA ALA A 366 -21.29 5.30 9.05
C ALA A 366 -22.63 5.66 8.38
N ASN A 367 -23.56 4.71 8.25
CA ASN A 367 -24.88 4.94 7.66
C ASN A 367 -25.81 5.79 8.54
N TYR A 368 -25.46 5.98 9.82
CA TYR A 368 -26.24 6.75 10.80
C TYR A 368 -25.55 8.06 11.19
N ILE A 369 -24.57 8.51 10.40
CA ILE A 369 -24.00 9.86 10.53
C ILE A 369 -25.08 10.85 10.10
N PRO A 370 -25.42 11.87 10.92
CA PRO A 370 -26.43 12.86 10.56
C PRO A 370 -26.09 13.61 9.27
N PRO A 371 -27.09 13.96 8.44
CA PRO A 371 -26.87 14.83 7.29
C PRO A 371 -26.19 16.14 7.70
N GLY A 372 -25.24 16.60 6.88
CA GLY A 372 -24.46 17.81 7.16
C GLY A 372 -23.28 17.62 8.11
N ARG A 373 -23.04 16.41 8.64
CA ARG A 373 -21.82 16.08 9.38
C ARG A 373 -20.76 15.47 8.47
N THR A 374 -19.58 16.07 8.42
CA THR A 374 -18.44 15.56 7.66
C THR A 374 -17.60 14.64 8.52
N VAL A 375 -17.41 13.40 8.08
CA VAL A 375 -16.52 12.42 8.72
C VAL A 375 -15.68 11.76 7.63
N TRP A 376 -14.36 11.74 7.81
CA TRP A 376 -13.42 11.18 6.85
C TRP A 376 -13.10 9.73 7.19
N LEU A 377 -13.62 8.79 6.39
CA LEU A 377 -13.38 7.38 6.59
C LEU A 377 -12.05 6.98 5.97
N GLN A 378 -11.11 6.55 6.81
CA GLN A 378 -9.84 5.96 6.45
C GLN A 378 -10.02 4.45 6.27
N SER A 379 -9.42 3.90 5.21
CA SER A 379 -9.31 2.47 4.97
C SER A 379 -7.84 2.06 4.93
N GLU A 380 -7.48 1.05 5.72
CA GLU A 380 -6.09 0.67 5.97
C GLU A 380 -5.32 0.18 4.74
N ASN A 381 -6.03 -0.18 3.66
CA ASN A 381 -5.45 -0.56 2.37
C ASN A 381 -5.01 0.64 1.51
N GLY A 382 -5.13 1.87 2.00
CA GLY A 382 -4.52 3.04 1.37
C GLY A 382 -5.51 4.06 0.80
N MET A 383 -6.59 4.34 1.53
CA MET A 383 -7.61 5.31 1.11
C MET A 383 -8.06 6.18 2.27
N LEU A 384 -8.26 7.48 2.03
CA LEU A 384 -8.92 8.39 2.96
C LEU A 384 -10.06 9.10 2.24
N GLY A 385 -11.25 9.10 2.83
CA GLY A 385 -12.47 9.55 2.16
C GLY A 385 -13.21 8.40 1.46
N MET A 386 -13.32 7.25 2.13
CA MET A 386 -14.14 6.14 1.65
C MET A 386 -15.63 6.56 1.57
N GLY A 387 -16.23 6.35 0.41
CA GLY A 387 -17.64 6.60 0.15
C GLY A 387 -18.53 5.37 0.37
N PRO A 388 -19.80 5.44 -0.01
CA PRO A 388 -20.71 4.29 0.03
C PRO A 388 -20.31 3.20 -0.97
N TYR A 389 -21.00 2.06 -0.94
CA TYR A 389 -20.91 1.07 -2.00
C TYR A 389 -21.24 1.68 -3.39
N PRO A 390 -20.63 1.19 -4.47
CA PRO A 390 -20.86 1.70 -5.82
C PRO A 390 -22.24 1.31 -6.35
N THR A 391 -22.75 2.11 -7.27
CA THR A 391 -23.79 1.63 -8.21
C THR A 391 -23.17 0.67 -9.23
N LYS A 392 -23.99 0.00 -10.05
CA LYS A 392 -23.51 -1.00 -11.01
C LYS A 392 -22.48 -0.42 -12.01
N ASP A 393 -22.66 0.81 -12.45
CA ASP A 393 -21.77 1.54 -13.36
C ASP A 393 -20.53 2.11 -12.67
N GLN A 394 -20.53 2.22 -11.34
CA GLN A 394 -19.41 2.71 -10.54
C GLN A 394 -18.51 1.59 -10.02
N VAL A 395 -18.81 0.32 -10.31
CA VAL A 395 -18.00 -0.82 -9.85
C VAL A 395 -16.61 -0.74 -10.46
N ASP A 396 -15.59 -0.73 -9.60
CA ASP A 396 -14.19 -0.68 -9.99
C ASP A 396 -13.36 -1.68 -9.15
N PRO A 397 -12.67 -2.65 -9.75
CA PRO A 397 -11.83 -3.59 -9.00
C PRO A 397 -10.64 -2.94 -8.28
N ASP A 398 -10.26 -1.71 -8.67
CA ASP A 398 -9.14 -0.98 -8.06
C ASP A 398 -9.57 -0.17 -6.82
N VAL A 399 -10.86 -0.16 -6.47
CA VAL A 399 -11.43 0.60 -5.35
C VAL A 399 -12.17 -0.32 -4.39
N VAL A 400 -11.44 -0.83 -3.40
CA VAL A 400 -11.96 -1.73 -2.37
C VAL A 400 -11.70 -1.18 -0.97
N ASN A 401 -12.52 -1.58 0.00
CA ASN A 401 -12.27 -1.30 1.42
C ASN A 401 -11.37 -2.37 2.08
N ALA A 402 -11.04 -2.18 3.36
CA ALA A 402 -10.32 -3.16 4.17
C ALA A 402 -11.00 -4.54 4.25
N GLY A 403 -12.33 -4.59 4.04
CA GLY A 403 -13.16 -5.80 3.93
C GLY A 403 -13.14 -6.46 2.55
N LYS A 404 -12.37 -5.94 1.59
CA LYS A 404 -12.24 -6.44 0.21
C LYS A 404 -13.55 -6.32 -0.59
N GLU A 405 -14.44 -5.44 -0.12
CA GLU A 405 -15.69 -5.09 -0.77
C GLU A 405 -15.49 -3.89 -1.69
N THR A 406 -16.15 -3.88 -2.85
CA THR A 406 -16.15 -2.72 -3.75
C THR A 406 -16.79 -1.51 -3.10
N VAL A 407 -16.13 -0.36 -3.16
CA VAL A 407 -16.60 0.92 -2.57
C VAL A 407 -16.36 2.07 -3.54
N THR A 408 -16.86 3.26 -3.20
CA THR A 408 -16.57 4.51 -3.91
C THR A 408 -15.67 5.41 -3.07
N MET A 409 -15.30 6.57 -3.62
CA MET A 409 -14.60 7.63 -2.92
C MET A 409 -15.42 8.91 -2.96
N VAL A 410 -15.39 9.69 -1.88
CA VAL A 410 -16.04 11.01 -1.84
C VAL A 410 -15.14 12.09 -2.45
N PRO A 411 -15.68 13.25 -2.87
CA PRO A 411 -14.86 14.40 -3.26
C PRO A 411 -13.85 14.78 -2.16
N GLY A 412 -12.59 15.03 -2.56
CA GLY A 412 -11.49 15.30 -1.62
C GLY A 412 -10.79 14.05 -1.08
N ALA A 413 -11.18 12.86 -1.51
CA ALA A 413 -10.48 11.63 -1.16
C ALA A 413 -9.03 11.59 -1.67
N SER A 414 -8.20 10.79 -1.00
CA SER A 414 -6.81 10.54 -1.38
C SER A 414 -6.44 9.07 -1.26
N CYS A 415 -5.46 8.65 -2.06
CA CYS A 415 -4.92 7.29 -2.05
C CYS A 415 -3.41 7.29 -1.81
N PHE A 416 -2.95 6.32 -1.02
CA PHE A 416 -1.57 6.23 -0.52
C PHE A 416 -1.15 4.77 -0.37
N ASP A 417 0.14 4.53 -0.15
CA ASP A 417 0.65 3.18 0.07
C ASP A 417 0.37 2.70 1.52
N SER A 418 0.58 1.41 1.76
CA SER A 418 0.35 0.78 3.06
C SER A 418 1.25 1.34 4.16
N SER A 419 2.46 1.82 3.86
CA SER A 419 3.36 2.36 4.89
C SER A 419 2.86 3.69 5.39
N GLU A 420 2.41 4.57 4.48
CA GLU A 420 1.78 5.84 4.79
C GLU A 420 0.47 5.63 5.56
N SER A 421 -0.37 4.68 5.11
CA SER A 421 -1.61 4.28 5.79
C SER A 421 -1.37 3.92 7.27
N PHE A 422 -0.40 3.04 7.53
CA PHE A 422 -0.09 2.64 8.91
C PHE A 422 0.78 3.67 9.64
N GLY A 423 1.45 4.58 8.95
CA GLY A 423 2.04 5.79 9.52
C GLY A 423 0.97 6.67 10.15
N MET A 424 -0.13 6.94 9.42
CA MET A 424 -1.28 7.68 9.94
C MET A 424 -1.88 7.00 11.19
N ILE A 425 -2.13 5.68 11.12
CA ILE A 425 -2.74 4.93 12.21
C ILE A 425 -1.81 4.88 13.44
N ARG A 426 -0.56 4.45 13.25
CA ARG A 426 0.41 4.27 14.33
C ARG A 426 0.87 5.59 14.95
N GLY A 427 0.89 6.66 14.16
CA GLY A 427 1.18 8.02 14.59
C GLY A 427 0.05 8.67 15.40
N GLY A 428 -1.14 8.06 15.45
CA GLY A 428 -2.28 8.60 16.18
C GLY A 428 -2.98 9.76 15.44
N HIS A 429 -2.90 9.79 14.11
CA HIS A 429 -3.58 10.81 13.29
C HIS A 429 -5.07 10.49 13.05
N VAL A 430 -5.49 9.25 13.27
CA VAL A 430 -6.90 8.83 13.25
C VAL A 430 -7.53 9.18 14.60
N ASN A 431 -8.62 9.96 14.60
CA ASN A 431 -9.27 10.42 15.83
C ASN A 431 -9.97 9.27 16.57
N VAL A 432 -10.65 8.39 15.84
CA VAL A 432 -11.44 7.28 16.40
C VAL A 432 -11.28 6.03 15.55
N SER A 433 -10.98 4.91 16.21
CA SER A 433 -11.06 3.58 15.60
C SER A 433 -12.15 2.77 16.30
N ILE A 434 -13.14 2.29 15.54
CA ILE A 434 -14.20 1.41 16.06
C ILE A 434 -14.02 0.01 15.48
N LEU A 435 -13.84 -0.97 16.36
CA LEU A 435 -13.61 -2.39 16.02
C LEU A 435 -14.72 -3.26 16.62
N GLY A 436 -14.83 -4.50 16.15
CA GLY A 436 -15.91 -5.45 16.49
C GLY A 436 -15.77 -6.15 17.82
#